data_AF-A0A2B7Z5M8-F1
#
_entry.id   AF-A0A2B7Z5M8-F1
#
_cell.length_a   1.000
_cell.length_b   1.000
_cell.length_c   1.000
_cell.angle_alpha   90.00
_cell.angle_beta   90.00
_cell.angle_gamma   90.00
#
_symmetry.space_group_name_H-M   'P 1'
#
loop_
_entity.id
_entity.type
_entity.pdbx_description
1 polymer ?
#
loop_
_entity_poly.entity_id
_entity_poly.type
_entity_poly.pdbx_seq_one_letter_code
_entity_poly.pdbx_strand_id
1 'polypeptide(L)'
;MAKACFAHFRTLAPRPTEPQIITLEEYYTTPAIHLTITVNDGKLTAIQSSHKPDDLMPRTSLSSSYTAMTASVPLLDPSKVKLPWDSENERPLRPSKVLTLLRLHQLGLNDKIRVPKLHGFVSSGNKSNMEICGILITYIKFRRTLASRDEIRKAAPYLRETWIHQLKEMVNEFHKAGIIWGDVKPGNVLIDMENNLWIIDFGGSYTPGWVDEKLMETVEGDLQGLSKIINFINCREIET
;
A
#
# COMPACT_ATOMS: atom_id res chain seq x y z
N MET A 1 1.86 22.12 13.23
CA MET A 1 2.89 22.15 14.28
C MET A 1 4.09 21.28 13.93
N ALA A 2 3.95 19.96 13.65
CA ALA A 2 5.08 19.07 13.34
C ALA A 2 5.99 19.54 12.18
N LYS A 3 5.42 20.18 11.15
CA LYS A 3 6.17 20.70 9.97
C LYS A 3 7.28 21.71 10.33
N ALA A 4 7.06 22.55 11.33
CA ALA A 4 8.05 23.53 11.78
C ALA A 4 9.21 22.85 12.53
N CYS A 5 8.90 21.79 13.28
CA CYS A 5 9.90 21.03 14.04
C CYS A 5 10.81 20.19 13.13
N PHE A 6 10.33 19.72 11.97
CA PHE A 6 11.15 18.92 11.05
C PHE A 6 12.41 19.64 10.55
N ALA A 7 12.36 20.96 10.37
CA ALA A 7 13.55 21.73 9.99
C ALA A 7 14.63 21.68 11.09
N HIS A 8 14.23 21.80 12.36
CA HIS A 8 15.15 21.68 13.50
C HIS A 8 15.63 20.25 13.74
N PHE A 9 14.75 19.26 13.55
CA PHE A 9 15.17 17.86 13.63
C PHE A 9 16.17 17.51 12.54
N ARG A 10 16.05 18.06 11.32
CA ARG A 10 17.04 17.86 10.24
C ARG A 10 18.41 18.46 10.55
N THR A 11 18.49 19.54 11.32
CA THR A 11 19.78 20.11 11.74
C THR A 11 20.44 19.33 12.88
N LEU A 12 19.63 18.63 13.69
CA LEU A 12 20.10 17.83 14.83
C LEU A 12 20.33 16.36 14.47
N ALA A 13 19.62 15.84 13.47
CA ALA A 13 19.78 14.49 13.00
C ALA A 13 21.16 14.31 12.36
N PRO A 14 21.85 13.17 12.61
CA PRO A 14 23.05 12.83 11.87
C PRO A 14 22.76 12.89 10.37
N ARG A 15 23.69 13.44 9.58
CA ARG A 15 23.56 13.39 8.12
C ARG A 15 23.42 11.92 7.71
N PRO A 16 22.44 11.55 6.86
CA PRO A 16 22.36 10.19 6.38
C PRO A 16 23.68 9.86 5.69
N THR A 17 24.39 8.87 6.22
CA THR A 17 25.33 8.10 5.40
C THR A 17 24.54 7.55 4.21
N GLU A 18 25.14 7.60 3.01
CA GLU A 18 24.63 7.16 1.69
C GLU A 18 23.43 6.21 1.72
N PRO A 19 22.46 6.27 0.78
CA PRO A 19 21.21 5.50 0.84
C PRO A 19 21.44 4.04 1.24
N GLN A 20 21.26 3.76 2.54
CA GLN A 20 21.54 2.46 3.10
C GLN A 20 20.35 1.57 2.78
N ILE A 21 20.64 0.42 2.19
CA ILE A 21 19.67 -0.66 2.13
C ILE A 21 19.50 -1.14 3.57
N ILE A 22 18.37 -0.79 4.17
CA ILE A 22 17.96 -1.28 5.49
C ILE A 22 17.07 -2.52 5.32
N THR A 23 17.19 -3.46 6.25
CA THR A 23 16.29 -4.60 6.35
C THR A 23 14.95 -4.19 6.94
N LEU A 24 13.91 -5.01 6.74
CA LEU A 24 12.60 -4.78 7.33
C LEU A 24 12.65 -4.85 8.87
N GLU A 25 13.52 -5.70 9.42
CA GLU A 25 13.79 -5.73 10.87
C GLU A 25 14.39 -4.41 11.35
N GLU A 26 15.47 -3.93 10.72
CA GLU A 26 16.10 -2.65 11.08
C GLU A 26 15.14 -1.47 10.94
N TYR A 27 14.28 -1.48 9.92
CA TYR A 27 13.27 -0.43 9.73
C TYR A 27 12.33 -0.27 10.93
N TYR A 28 11.87 -1.39 11.50
CA TYR A 28 10.96 -1.37 12.64
C TYR A 28 11.67 -1.32 14.00
N THR A 29 12.94 -1.69 14.06
CA THR A 29 13.74 -1.71 15.29
C THR A 29 14.76 -0.57 15.36
N THR A 30 14.64 0.42 14.48
CA THR A 30 15.56 1.56 14.42
C THR A 30 15.66 2.24 15.80
N PRO A 31 16.87 2.47 16.33
CA PRO A 31 17.05 3.15 17.61
C PRO A 31 16.33 4.49 17.63
N ALA A 32 15.28 4.61 18.45
CA ALA A 32 14.52 5.83 18.63
C ALA A 32 14.98 6.56 19.90
N ILE A 33 15.12 7.89 19.80
CA ILE A 33 15.32 8.75 20.97
C ILE A 33 13.95 9.25 21.42
N HIS A 34 13.56 8.89 22.64
CA HIS A 34 12.32 9.36 23.24
C HIS A 34 12.62 10.64 24.05
N LEU A 35 11.87 11.70 23.80
CA LEU A 35 11.96 12.96 24.53
C LEU A 35 10.64 13.24 25.24
N THR A 36 10.70 13.50 26.54
CA THR A 36 9.57 13.98 27.32
C THR A 36 9.73 15.49 27.54
N ILE A 37 8.70 16.25 27.21
CA ILE A 37 8.69 17.70 27.46
C ILE A 37 8.15 17.94 28.88
N THR A 38 8.95 18.56 29.73
CA THR A 38 8.56 18.96 31.09
C THR A 38 8.55 20.49 31.21
N VAL A 39 7.73 21.02 32.11
CA VAL A 39 7.76 22.45 32.47
C VAL A 39 8.59 22.60 33.73
N ASN A 40 9.74 23.24 33.63
CA ASN A 40 10.60 23.60 34.76
C ASN A 40 10.66 25.12 34.82
N ASP A 41 10.28 25.72 35.96
CA ASP A 41 10.29 27.18 36.18
C ASP A 41 9.56 27.99 35.09
N GLY A 42 8.41 27.50 34.63
CA GLY A 42 7.62 28.14 33.57
C GLY A 42 8.19 27.99 32.15
N LYS A 43 9.30 27.25 31.99
CA LYS A 43 9.94 26.98 30.69
C LYS A 43 9.78 25.52 30.28
N LEU A 44 9.40 25.29 29.03
CA LEU A 44 9.38 23.95 28.43
C LEU A 44 10.81 23.45 28.20
N THR A 45 11.14 22.29 28.76
CA THR A 45 12.44 21.63 28.62
C THR A 45 12.21 20.22 28.10
N ALA A 46 12.96 19.80 27.08
CA ALA A 46 12.94 18.42 26.59
C ALA A 46 14.01 17.60 27.35
N ILE A 47 13.60 16.49 27.94
CA ILE A 47 14.49 15.56 28.65
C ILE A 47 14.42 14.22 27.92
N GLN A 48 15.57 13.61 27.64
CA GLN A 48 15.61 12.27 27.06
C GLN A 48 15.09 11.24 28.07
N SER A 49 14.05 10.53 27.69
CA SER A 49 13.47 9.46 28.50
C SER A 49 14.11 8.12 28.15
N SER A 50 14.39 7.31 29.15
CA SER A 50 14.84 5.93 29.00
C SER A 50 13.63 5.03 28.73
N HIS A 51 13.07 5.11 27.53
CA HIS A 51 12.13 4.08 27.06
C HIS A 51 12.89 2.98 26.34
N LYS A 52 12.52 1.73 26.61
CA LYS A 52 12.94 0.63 25.74
C LYS A 52 12.34 0.91 24.37
N PRO A 53 13.06 0.64 23.26
CA PRO A 53 12.48 0.74 21.94
C PRO A 53 11.21 -0.11 21.94
N ASP A 54 10.06 0.51 21.72
CA ASP A 54 8.84 -0.24 21.48
C ASP A 54 9.05 -1.05 20.20
N ASP A 55 8.65 -2.32 20.20
CA ASP A 55 8.64 -3.11 18.99
C ASP A 55 7.59 -2.52 18.03
N LEU A 56 8.05 -1.72 17.07
CA LEU A 56 7.18 -1.08 16.09
C LEU A 56 6.83 -2.05 14.95
N MET A 57 7.30 -3.31 14.97
CA MET A 57 6.92 -4.30 13.99
C MET A 57 5.42 -4.57 14.10
N PRO A 58 4.61 -4.25 13.07
CA PRO A 58 3.21 -4.64 13.06
C PRO A 58 3.14 -6.16 12.96
N ARG A 59 2.72 -6.82 14.03
CA ARG A 59 2.53 -8.27 14.09
C ARG A 59 1.06 -8.59 13.97
N THR A 60 0.70 -9.53 13.10
CA THR A 60 -0.65 -10.08 13.06
C THR A 60 -0.59 -11.60 13.03
N SER A 61 -1.42 -12.22 13.87
CA SER A 61 -1.66 -13.66 13.79
C SER A 61 -2.67 -13.93 12.67
N LEU A 62 -2.37 -14.90 11.81
CA LEU A 62 -3.35 -15.44 10.90
C LEU A 62 -4.27 -16.39 11.67
N SER A 63 -5.58 -16.34 11.42
CA SER A 63 -6.49 -17.36 11.96
C SER A 63 -6.11 -18.73 11.38
N SER A 64 -6.46 -19.79 12.12
CA SER A 64 -6.19 -21.19 11.74
C SER A 64 -6.67 -21.55 10.33
N SER A 65 -7.76 -20.92 9.85
CA SER A 65 -8.27 -21.07 8.48
C SER A 65 -7.29 -20.58 7.41
N TYR A 66 -6.53 -19.51 7.67
CA TYR A 66 -5.55 -18.97 6.73
C TYR A 66 -4.17 -19.62 6.87
N THR A 67 -3.84 -20.22 8.03
CA THR A 67 -2.57 -20.94 8.21
C THR A 67 -2.40 -22.06 7.18
N ALA A 68 -3.46 -22.84 6.92
CA ALA A 68 -3.46 -23.86 5.87
C ALA A 68 -3.32 -23.24 4.46
N MET A 69 -3.94 -22.08 4.23
CA MET A 69 -3.91 -21.36 2.94
C MET A 69 -2.53 -20.77 2.61
N THR A 70 -1.70 -20.51 3.62
CA THR A 70 -0.34 -19.98 3.46
C THR A 70 0.73 -21.05 3.29
N ALA A 71 0.39 -22.34 3.42
CA ALA A 71 1.37 -23.44 3.35
C ALA A 71 2.10 -23.53 1.99
N SER A 72 1.52 -23.02 0.91
CA SER A 72 2.13 -22.94 -0.42
C SER A 72 2.92 -21.65 -0.68
N VAL A 73 2.86 -20.68 0.24
CA VAL A 73 3.51 -19.36 0.10
C VAL A 73 4.79 -19.33 0.94
N PRO A 74 5.94 -18.94 0.36
CA PRO A 74 7.20 -18.86 1.11
C PRO A 74 7.12 -17.94 2.34
N LEU A 75 7.75 -18.37 3.43
CA LEU A 75 7.96 -17.57 4.65
C LEU A 75 9.38 -17.02 4.66
N LEU A 76 9.50 -15.70 4.81
CA LEU A 76 10.74 -14.95 4.82
C LEU A 76 10.99 -14.39 6.21
N ASP A 77 12.26 -14.42 6.61
CA ASP A 77 12.71 -13.78 7.84
C ASP A 77 12.84 -12.25 7.61
N PRO A 78 12.33 -11.39 8.51
CA PRO A 78 12.42 -9.93 8.40
C PRO A 78 13.86 -9.41 8.15
N SER A 79 14.87 -10.06 8.74
CA SER A 79 16.29 -9.73 8.56
C SER A 79 16.79 -9.94 7.12
N LYS A 80 16.08 -10.76 6.32
CA LYS A 80 16.45 -11.09 4.93
C LYS A 80 15.73 -10.22 3.91
N VAL A 81 14.78 -9.39 4.33
CA VAL A 81 13.98 -8.55 3.44
C VAL A 81 14.59 -7.15 3.39
N LYS A 82 15.18 -6.81 2.24
CA LYS A 82 15.80 -5.51 1.99
C LYS A 82 14.77 -4.52 1.46
N LEU A 83 14.67 -3.34 2.07
CA LEU A 83 13.78 -2.28 1.63
C LEU A 83 14.51 -1.27 0.74
N PRO A 84 14.07 -1.07 -0.52
CA PRO A 84 14.58 0.01 -1.34
C PRO A 84 14.12 1.36 -0.77
N TRP A 85 15.05 2.32 -0.72
CA TRP A 85 14.80 3.67 -0.23
C TRP A 85 14.08 4.51 -1.29
N ASP A 86 12.91 5.05 -0.96
CA ASP A 86 12.23 6.06 -1.80
C ASP A 86 12.89 7.42 -1.53
N SER A 87 13.74 7.84 -2.46
CA SER A 87 14.44 9.14 -2.38
C SER A 87 13.52 10.33 -2.55
N GLU A 88 12.38 10.18 -3.23
CA GLU A 88 11.44 11.30 -3.45
C GLU A 88 10.60 11.57 -2.19
N ASN A 89 10.24 10.51 -1.47
CA ASN A 89 9.39 10.62 -0.27
C ASN A 89 10.13 10.43 1.05
N GLU A 90 11.47 10.30 1.02
CA GLU A 90 12.35 10.10 2.18
C GLU A 90 11.87 8.97 3.12
N ARG A 91 11.35 7.87 2.57
CA ARG A 91 10.77 6.77 3.38
C ARG A 91 10.82 5.39 2.69
N PRO A 92 10.74 4.30 3.43
CA PRO A 92 10.52 2.97 2.85
C PRO A 92 9.06 2.74 2.41
N LEU A 93 8.87 1.91 1.38
CA LEU A 93 7.54 1.52 0.87
C LEU A 93 6.78 0.65 1.89
N ARG A 94 5.50 0.96 2.14
CA ARG A 94 4.68 0.28 3.15
C ARG A 94 4.02 -1.00 2.59
N PRO A 95 3.99 -2.11 3.33
CA PRO A 95 3.21 -3.29 2.95
C PRO A 95 1.70 -3.09 3.20
N SER A 96 0.83 -3.53 2.28
CA SER A 96 -0.64 -3.55 2.48
C SER A 96 -1.30 -4.92 2.16
N LYS A 97 -2.17 -5.34 3.09
CA LYS A 97 -3.26 -6.34 3.04
C LYS A 97 -3.04 -7.68 2.30
N VAL A 98 -2.86 -8.72 3.12
CA VAL A 98 -2.50 -10.12 2.81
C VAL A 98 -3.62 -10.96 2.15
N LEU A 99 -4.87 -10.81 2.60
CA LEU A 99 -5.91 -11.82 2.38
C LEU A 99 -6.45 -11.83 0.94
N THR A 100 -6.64 -10.67 0.32
CA THR A 100 -7.15 -10.60 -1.05
C THR A 100 -6.11 -11.06 -2.06
N LEU A 101 -4.84 -10.71 -1.85
CA LEU A 101 -3.73 -11.16 -2.69
C LEU A 101 -3.53 -12.68 -2.61
N LEU A 102 -3.72 -13.28 -1.42
CA LEU A 102 -3.76 -14.73 -1.26
C LEU A 102 -4.86 -15.38 -2.11
N ARG A 103 -6.08 -14.82 -2.06
CA ARG A 103 -7.21 -15.35 -2.82
C ARG A 103 -7.00 -15.20 -4.33
N LEU A 104 -6.47 -14.07 -4.79
CA LEU A 104 -6.09 -13.86 -6.19
C LEU A 104 -5.03 -14.87 -6.65
N HIS A 105 -4.04 -15.15 -5.82
CA HIS A 105 -2.98 -16.13 -6.09
C HIS A 105 -3.54 -17.55 -6.19
N GLN A 106 -4.37 -17.98 -5.24
CA GLN A 106 -4.95 -19.33 -5.24
C GLN A 106 -5.89 -19.60 -6.41
N LEU A 107 -6.61 -18.57 -6.87
CA LEU A 107 -7.50 -18.67 -8.03
C LEU A 107 -6.75 -18.54 -9.37
N GLY A 108 -5.42 -18.35 -9.34
CA GLY A 108 -4.60 -18.10 -10.54
C GLY A 108 -5.03 -16.84 -11.30
N LEU A 109 -5.76 -15.94 -10.64
CA LEU A 109 -6.29 -14.72 -11.27
C LEU A 109 -5.15 -13.75 -11.58
N ASN A 110 -4.12 -13.75 -10.76
CA ASN A 110 -2.90 -12.97 -10.96
C ASN A 110 -2.11 -13.35 -12.23
N ASP A 111 -2.44 -14.45 -12.91
CA ASP A 111 -1.91 -14.81 -14.24
C ASP A 111 -2.82 -14.36 -15.39
N LYS A 112 -4.08 -14.00 -15.09
CA LYS A 112 -5.10 -13.57 -16.06
C LYS A 112 -5.26 -12.07 -16.13
N ILE A 113 -5.04 -11.38 -15.01
CA ILE A 113 -5.25 -9.93 -14.88
C ILE A 113 -4.05 -9.26 -14.21
N ARG A 114 -3.87 -7.96 -14.48
CA ARG A 114 -2.72 -7.18 -14.04
C ARG A 114 -2.90 -6.67 -12.61
N VAL A 115 -2.51 -7.53 -11.66
CA VAL A 115 -2.50 -7.26 -10.22
C VAL A 115 -1.16 -7.71 -9.61
N PRO A 116 -0.70 -7.11 -8.50
CA PRO A 116 0.49 -7.59 -7.81
C PRO A 116 0.36 -9.06 -7.42
N LYS A 117 1.37 -9.88 -7.70
CA LYS A 117 1.42 -11.27 -7.22
C LYS A 117 2.00 -11.30 -5.82
N LEU A 118 1.42 -12.11 -4.95
CA LEU A 118 2.03 -12.44 -3.67
C LEU A 118 3.18 -13.43 -3.88
N HIS A 119 4.39 -13.07 -3.44
CA HIS A 119 5.59 -13.90 -3.52
C HIS A 119 5.99 -14.51 -2.18
N GLY A 120 5.57 -13.92 -1.06
CA GLY A 120 5.93 -14.44 0.25
C GLY A 120 5.32 -13.64 1.40
N PHE A 121 5.29 -14.27 2.56
CA PHE A 121 5.06 -13.59 3.83
C PHE A 121 6.38 -13.31 4.50
N VAL A 122 6.44 -12.20 5.23
CA VAL A 122 7.50 -11.98 6.21
C VAL A 122 6.93 -12.34 7.57
N SER A 123 7.58 -13.23 8.30
CA SER A 123 7.09 -13.70 9.60
C SER A 123 8.16 -13.68 10.69
N SER A 124 7.75 -13.34 11.91
CA SER A 124 8.55 -13.45 13.13
C SER A 124 7.99 -14.57 14.02
N GLY A 125 8.81 -15.09 14.93
CA GLY A 125 8.45 -16.20 15.82
C GLY A 125 8.78 -17.59 15.26
N ASN A 126 8.40 -18.63 15.99
CA ASN A 126 8.61 -20.03 15.64
C ASN A 126 7.33 -20.64 15.01
N LYS A 127 7.40 -21.90 14.56
CA LYS A 127 6.28 -22.59 13.89
C LYS A 127 4.98 -22.68 14.72
N SER A 128 5.06 -22.55 16.05
CA SER A 128 3.91 -22.63 16.96
C SER A 128 3.32 -21.25 17.32
N ASN A 129 4.02 -20.15 17.04
CA ASN A 129 3.59 -18.78 17.33
C ASN A 129 3.96 -17.81 16.21
N MET A 130 3.75 -18.23 14.96
CA MET A 130 4.13 -17.46 13.78
C MET A 130 3.25 -16.20 13.63
N GLU A 131 3.90 -15.04 13.59
CA GLU A 131 3.27 -13.75 13.37
C GLU A 131 3.71 -13.18 12.02
N ILE A 132 2.78 -12.68 11.23
CA ILE A 132 3.08 -12.02 9.96
C ILE A 132 3.45 -10.56 10.23
N CYS A 133 4.63 -10.17 9.78
CA CYS A 133 5.20 -8.82 9.91
C CYS A 133 5.26 -8.05 8.59
N GLY A 134 4.96 -8.71 7.47
CA GLY A 134 4.98 -8.10 6.14
C GLY A 134 4.59 -9.05 5.02
N ILE A 135 4.53 -8.51 3.81
CA ILE A 135 4.30 -9.28 2.58
C ILE A 135 5.31 -8.87 1.51
N LEU A 136 5.70 -9.83 0.68
CA LEU A 136 6.46 -9.59 -0.53
C LEU A 136 5.53 -9.75 -1.73
N ILE A 137 5.40 -8.69 -2.54
CA ILE A 137 4.53 -8.66 -3.71
C ILE A 137 5.30 -8.20 -4.95
N THR A 138 4.75 -8.43 -6.14
CA THR A 138 5.34 -7.97 -7.40
C THR A 138 5.56 -6.46 -7.39
N TYR A 139 6.79 -6.03 -7.63
CA TYR A 139 7.09 -4.64 -7.93
C TYR A 139 6.62 -4.31 -9.36
N ILE A 140 5.75 -3.32 -9.49
CA ILE A 140 5.23 -2.86 -10.78
C ILE A 140 5.98 -1.58 -11.12
N LYS A 141 6.74 -1.58 -12.22
CA LYS A 141 7.34 -0.35 -12.74
C LYS A 141 6.26 0.45 -13.46
N PHE A 142 5.99 1.67 -13.02
CA PHE A 142 4.90 2.49 -13.55
C PHE A 142 5.34 3.93 -13.82
N ARG A 143 4.62 4.60 -14.73
CA ARG A 143 4.87 6.01 -15.09
C ARG A 143 4.11 6.97 -14.19
N ARG A 144 2.86 6.62 -13.87
CA ARG A 144 1.90 7.42 -13.09
C ARG A 144 0.69 6.59 -12.72
N THR A 145 -0.22 7.18 -11.96
CA THR A 145 -1.54 6.63 -11.68
C THR A 145 -2.60 7.32 -12.53
N LEU A 146 -3.81 6.76 -12.60
CA LEU A 146 -4.94 7.46 -13.21
C LEU A 146 -5.30 8.75 -12.46
N ALA A 147 -4.81 8.97 -11.23
CA ALA A 147 -5.05 10.23 -10.51
C ALA A 147 -4.37 11.45 -11.16
N SER A 148 -3.43 11.26 -12.09
CA SER A 148 -2.75 12.35 -12.83
C SER A 148 -3.68 13.02 -13.86
N ARG A 149 -4.72 13.72 -13.40
CA ARG A 149 -5.85 14.24 -14.21
C ARG A 149 -5.45 14.95 -15.49
N ASP A 150 -4.52 15.90 -15.42
CA ASP A 150 -4.12 16.70 -16.59
C ASP A 150 -3.45 15.86 -17.66
N GLU A 151 -2.71 14.84 -17.24
CA GLU A 151 -2.04 13.92 -18.14
C GLU A 151 -3.01 12.92 -18.77
N ILE A 152 -3.98 12.42 -17.99
CA ILE A 152 -5.05 11.56 -18.52
C ILE A 152 -5.90 12.33 -19.55
N ARG A 153 -6.17 13.62 -19.31
CA ARG A 153 -6.89 14.50 -20.24
C ARG A 153 -6.16 14.70 -21.58
N LYS A 154 -4.84 14.82 -21.55
CA LYS A 154 -4.00 15.00 -22.75
C LYS A 154 -3.78 13.70 -23.52
N ALA A 155 -4.08 12.55 -22.93
CA ALA A 155 -3.89 11.26 -23.58
C ALA A 155 -4.77 11.12 -24.83
N ALA A 156 -4.22 10.46 -25.86
CA ALA A 156 -4.92 10.20 -27.11
C ALA A 156 -6.24 9.43 -26.85
N PRO A 157 -7.33 9.71 -27.59
CA PRO A 157 -8.63 9.07 -27.38
C PRO A 157 -8.58 7.53 -27.36
N TYR A 158 -7.87 6.91 -28.32
CA TYR A 158 -7.73 5.45 -28.38
C TYR A 158 -7.09 4.85 -27.12
N LEU A 159 -6.18 5.60 -26.49
CA LEU A 159 -5.48 5.15 -25.29
C LEU A 159 -6.41 5.18 -24.08
N ARG A 160 -7.24 6.23 -23.97
CA ARG A 160 -8.30 6.33 -22.97
C ARG A 160 -9.35 5.24 -23.13
N GLU A 161 -9.74 4.91 -24.36
CA GLU A 161 -10.63 3.79 -24.65
C GLU A 161 -10.02 2.44 -24.23
N THR A 162 -8.73 2.25 -24.52
CA THR A 162 -7.98 1.06 -24.10
C THR A 162 -7.97 0.92 -22.58
N TRP A 163 -7.69 2.01 -21.86
CA TRP A 163 -7.73 2.03 -20.39
C TRP A 163 -9.11 1.70 -19.84
N ILE A 164 -10.17 2.27 -20.41
CA ILE A 164 -11.55 1.96 -20.01
C ILE A 164 -11.85 0.47 -20.22
N HIS A 165 -11.43 -0.10 -21.35
CA HIS A 165 -11.64 -1.52 -21.66
C HIS A 165 -10.91 -2.41 -20.65
N GLN A 166 -9.60 -2.19 -20.46
CA GLN A 166 -8.79 -2.95 -19.51
C GLN A 166 -9.36 -2.89 -18.08
N LEU A 167 -9.77 -1.70 -17.63
CA LEU A 167 -10.33 -1.53 -16.29
C LEU A 167 -11.63 -2.31 -16.10
N LYS A 168 -12.54 -2.25 -17.09
CA LYS A 168 -13.78 -3.03 -17.07
C LYS A 168 -13.53 -4.53 -17.04
N GLU A 169 -12.60 -5.02 -17.88
CA GLU A 169 -12.27 -6.44 -17.92
C GLU A 169 -11.72 -6.92 -16.57
N MET A 170 -10.76 -6.21 -15.99
CA MET A 170 -10.17 -6.60 -14.70
C MET A 170 -11.21 -6.61 -13.56
N VAL A 171 -12.06 -5.58 -13.46
CA VAL A 171 -13.12 -5.54 -12.43
C VAL A 171 -14.13 -6.66 -12.61
N ASN A 172 -14.53 -6.95 -13.85
CA ASN A 172 -15.42 -8.05 -14.16
C ASN A 172 -14.83 -9.42 -13.77
N GLU A 173 -13.53 -9.63 -14.02
CA GLU A 173 -12.85 -10.86 -13.59
C GLU A 173 -12.77 -10.99 -12.06
N PHE A 174 -12.59 -9.89 -11.32
CA PHE A 174 -12.70 -9.92 -9.85
C PHE A 174 -14.08 -10.40 -9.41
N HIS A 175 -15.14 -9.78 -9.95
CA HIS A 175 -16.51 -10.07 -9.53
C HIS A 175 -16.93 -11.49 -9.90
N LYS A 176 -16.53 -12.01 -11.07
CA LYS A 176 -16.72 -13.43 -11.44
C LYS A 176 -16.05 -14.39 -10.47
N ALA A 177 -14.90 -14.00 -9.92
CA ALA A 177 -14.16 -14.78 -8.92
C ALA A 177 -14.70 -14.59 -7.47
N GLY A 178 -15.77 -13.81 -7.29
CA GLY A 178 -16.32 -13.45 -5.98
C GLY A 178 -15.36 -12.61 -5.14
N ILE A 179 -14.51 -11.81 -5.80
CA ILE A 179 -13.59 -10.87 -5.18
C ILE A 179 -14.15 -9.46 -5.35
N ILE A 180 -14.18 -8.71 -4.25
CA ILE A 180 -14.54 -7.29 -4.23
C ILE A 180 -13.23 -6.49 -4.16
N TRP A 181 -13.08 -5.45 -4.99
CA TRP A 181 -11.91 -4.57 -4.98
C TRP A 181 -11.92 -3.70 -3.72
N GLY A 182 -13.03 -3.03 -3.43
CA GLY A 182 -13.32 -2.43 -2.13
C GLY A 182 -12.65 -1.09 -1.81
N ASP A 183 -11.74 -0.60 -2.67
CA ASP A 183 -11.18 0.77 -2.58
C ASP A 183 -10.97 1.34 -4.00
N VAL A 184 -12.07 1.45 -4.75
CA VAL A 184 -12.04 1.89 -6.15
C VAL A 184 -11.74 3.38 -6.23
N LYS A 185 -10.55 3.74 -6.72
CA LYS A 185 -10.17 5.13 -7.03
C LYS A 185 -9.05 5.18 -8.07
N PRO A 186 -8.88 6.30 -8.81
CA PRO A 186 -7.81 6.45 -9.79
C PRO A 186 -6.39 6.31 -9.21
N GLY A 187 -6.21 6.64 -7.92
CA GLY A 187 -4.94 6.48 -7.24
C GLY A 187 -4.49 5.02 -7.10
N ASN A 188 -5.44 4.08 -7.13
CA ASN A 188 -5.21 2.64 -7.03
C ASN A 188 -5.10 1.96 -8.41
N VAL A 189 -4.99 2.75 -9.48
CA VAL A 189 -4.78 2.24 -10.84
C VAL A 189 -3.50 2.84 -11.40
N LEU A 190 -2.50 2.00 -11.60
CA LEU A 190 -1.21 2.38 -12.18
C LEU A 190 -1.26 2.29 -13.71
N ILE A 191 -0.49 3.13 -14.38
CA ILE A 191 -0.19 3.03 -15.81
C ILE A 191 1.27 2.63 -15.94
N ASP A 192 1.54 1.44 -16.49
CA ASP A 192 2.89 0.92 -16.67
C ASP A 192 3.66 1.60 -17.81
N MET A 193 4.87 1.12 -18.07
CA MET A 193 5.75 1.67 -19.10
C MET A 193 5.23 1.43 -20.52
N GLU A 194 4.32 0.47 -20.71
CA GLU A 194 3.68 0.12 -21.98
C GLU A 194 2.27 0.72 -22.10
N ASN A 195 1.87 1.57 -21.16
CA ASN A 195 0.55 2.17 -21.01
C ASN A 195 -0.59 1.18 -20.71
N ASN A 196 -0.30 0.03 -20.11
CA ASN A 196 -1.34 -0.85 -19.58
C ASN A 196 -1.70 -0.48 -18.14
N LEU A 197 -2.95 -0.75 -17.78
CA LEU A 197 -3.43 -0.56 -16.42
C LEU A 197 -3.07 -1.73 -15.53
N TRP A 198 -2.67 -1.40 -14.29
CA TRP A 198 -2.58 -2.34 -13.18
C TRP A 198 -3.48 -1.87 -12.05
N ILE A 199 -4.23 -2.78 -11.45
CA ILE A 199 -5.01 -2.49 -10.24
C ILE A 199 -4.16 -2.88 -9.03
N ILE A 200 -3.99 -1.92 -8.13
CA ILE A 200 -3.33 -2.10 -6.84
C ILE A 200 -4.30 -1.82 -5.70
N ASP A 201 -3.86 -2.13 -4.48
CA ASP A 201 -4.55 -1.85 -3.22
C ASP A 201 -5.96 -2.46 -3.14
N PHE A 202 -6.00 -3.69 -2.62
CA PHE A 202 -7.22 -4.46 -2.43
C PHE A 202 -7.61 -4.42 -0.96
N GLY A 203 -8.44 -3.45 -0.59
CA GLY A 203 -9.20 -3.54 0.63
C GLY A 203 -9.65 -2.21 1.21
N GLY A 204 -10.95 -2.10 1.42
CA GLY A 204 -11.58 -1.69 2.67
C GLY A 204 -11.26 -0.36 3.33
N SER A 205 -10.48 0.52 2.70
CA SER A 205 -10.46 1.90 3.13
C SER A 205 -11.52 2.65 2.36
N TYR A 206 -12.37 3.37 3.08
CA TYR A 206 -13.29 4.31 2.47
C TYR A 206 -12.52 5.56 2.03
N THR A 207 -12.52 5.82 0.73
CA THR A 207 -12.02 7.09 0.17
C THR A 207 -13.23 7.94 -0.25
N PRO A 208 -13.54 9.03 0.47
CA PRO A 208 -14.68 9.90 0.13
C PRO A 208 -14.63 10.39 -1.32
N GLY A 209 -15.80 10.40 -1.97
CA GLY A 209 -15.99 10.93 -3.33
C GLY A 209 -16.02 9.87 -4.44
N TRP A 210 -15.39 8.70 -4.25
CA TRP A 210 -15.34 7.66 -5.29
C TRP A 210 -16.40 6.58 -5.16
N VAL A 211 -16.74 6.19 -3.94
CA VAL A 211 -17.81 5.24 -3.64
C VAL A 211 -18.63 5.83 -2.51
N ASP A 212 -19.93 5.61 -2.49
CA ASP A 212 -20.79 6.01 -1.37
C ASP A 212 -20.46 5.16 -0.15
N GLU A 213 -20.41 5.76 1.03
CA GLU A 213 -20.08 5.05 2.28
C GLU A 213 -20.95 3.82 2.51
N LYS A 214 -22.25 3.90 2.19
CA LYS A 214 -23.21 2.79 2.30
C LYS A 214 -22.95 1.62 1.34
N LEU A 215 -22.15 1.82 0.29
CA LEU A 215 -21.80 0.82 -0.72
C LEU A 215 -20.35 0.36 -0.58
N MET A 216 -19.65 0.75 0.50
CA MET A 216 -18.26 0.35 0.69
C MET A 216 -18.14 -1.18 0.75
N GLU A 217 -17.06 -1.70 0.19
CA GLU A 217 -16.77 -3.14 0.18
C GLU A 217 -17.90 -4.01 -0.40
N THR A 218 -18.67 -3.49 -1.37
CA THR A 218 -19.65 -4.27 -2.14
C THR A 218 -19.35 -4.27 -3.63
N VAL A 219 -19.95 -5.23 -4.36
CA VAL A 219 -19.89 -5.28 -5.83
C VAL A 219 -20.51 -4.02 -6.44
N GLU A 220 -21.62 -3.55 -5.88
CA GLU A 220 -22.29 -2.31 -6.31
C GLU A 220 -21.40 -1.08 -6.09
N GLY A 221 -20.68 -1.03 -4.97
CA GLY A 221 -19.68 0.01 -4.70
C GLY A 221 -18.55 0.02 -5.72
N ASP A 222 -18.03 -1.16 -6.07
CA ASP A 222 -17.00 -1.28 -7.11
C ASP A 222 -17.50 -0.79 -8.47
N LEU A 223 -18.74 -1.13 -8.84
CA LEU A 223 -19.36 -0.70 -10.10
C LEU A 223 -19.63 0.81 -10.12
N GLN A 224 -20.02 1.39 -8.98
CA GLN A 224 -20.17 2.84 -8.82
C GLN A 224 -18.83 3.56 -9.01
N GLY A 225 -17.79 3.11 -8.31
CA GLY A 225 -16.44 3.64 -8.43
C GLY A 225 -15.91 3.52 -9.85
N LEU A 226 -16.12 2.36 -10.50
CA LEU A 226 -15.74 2.13 -11.89
C LEU A 226 -16.40 3.13 -12.84
N SER A 227 -17.70 3.38 -12.69
CA SER A 227 -18.43 4.38 -13.48
C SER A 227 -17.84 5.78 -13.32
N LYS A 228 -17.52 6.19 -12.08
CA LYS A 228 -16.88 7.48 -11.79
C LYS A 228 -15.47 7.57 -12.40
N ILE A 229 -14.65 6.52 -12.34
CA ILE A 229 -13.33 6.50 -12.99
C ILE A 229 -13.47 6.59 -14.51
N ILE A 230 -14.45 5.92 -15.12
CA ILE A 230 -14.70 6.01 -16.57
C ILE A 230 -15.07 7.43 -16.96
N ASN A 231 -15.95 8.10 -16.21
CA ASN A 231 -16.30 9.50 -16.44
C ASN A 231 -15.08 10.42 -16.29
N PHE A 232 -14.23 10.15 -15.29
CA PHE A 232 -12.97 10.85 -15.08
C PHE A 232 -12.04 10.72 -16.31
N ILE A 233 -11.84 9.50 -16.83
CA ILE A 233 -11.01 9.26 -18.03
C ILE A 233 -11.62 9.97 -19.25
N ASN A 234 -12.94 9.93 -19.40
CA ASN A 234 -13.65 10.60 -20.49
C ASN A 234 -13.71 12.13 -20.34
N CYS A 235 -13.10 12.70 -19.29
CA CYS A 235 -13.07 14.13 -19.03
C CYS A 235 -14.46 14.74 -18.78
N ARG A 236 -15.45 13.93 -18.41
CA ARG A 236 -16.78 14.38 -18.01
C ARG A 236 -16.72 14.91 -16.57
N GLU A 237 -17.55 15.88 -16.23
CA GLU A 237 -17.70 16.30 -14.84
C GLU A 237 -18.21 15.11 -14.01
N ILE A 238 -17.60 14.90 -12.85
CA ILE A 238 -18.05 13.89 -11.90
C ILE A 238 -19.09 14.60 -11.04
N GLU A 239 -20.36 14.22 -11.19
CA GLU A 239 -21.41 14.67 -10.27
C GLU A 239 -21.05 14.19 -8.86
N THR A 240 -20.89 15.16 -7.96
CA THR A 240 -20.59 14.97 -6.53
C THR A 240 -21.83 14.65 -5.74
#